data_AF-F8QE53-F1
#
_entry.id   AF-F8QE53-F1
#
_cell.length_a   1.000
_cell.length_b   1.000
_cell.length_c   1.000
_cell.angle_alpha   90.00
_cell.angle_beta   90.00
_cell.angle_gamma   90.00
#
_symmetry.space_group_name_H-M   'P 1'
#
loop_
_entity.id
_entity.type
_entity.pdbx_description
1 polymer ?
#
loop_
_entity_poly.entity_id
_entity_poly.type
_entity_poly.pdbx_seq_one_letter_code
_entity_poly.pdbx_strand_id
1 'polypeptide(L)' 'SASVYTPTSYSNPKATPVIPTSENVIEGVQRTNCKVLIAVPSIIELWALSPRVIEILKSLLYLVRS' A
#
# COMPACT_ATOMS: atom_id res chain seq x y z
N SER A 1 9.66 29.43 0.65
CA SER A 1 9.73 28.75 -0.66
C SER A 1 9.31 27.31 -0.44
N ALA A 2 8.35 26.78 -1.20
CA ALA A 2 7.93 25.38 -1.14
C ALA A 2 8.25 24.71 -2.47
N SER A 3 8.98 23.61 -2.45
CA SER A 3 9.35 22.84 -3.64
C SER A 3 8.45 21.62 -3.74
N VAL A 4 7.76 21.46 -4.87
CA VAL A 4 6.96 20.27 -5.18
C VAL A 4 7.86 19.30 -5.92
N TYR A 5 8.03 18.09 -5.38
CA TYR A 5 8.76 17.01 -6.03
C TYR A 5 7.75 16.04 -6.64
N THR A 6 8.01 15.61 -7.86
CA THR A 6 7.24 14.53 -8.49
C THR A 6 7.39 13.25 -7.65
N PRO A 7 6.35 12.41 -7.51
CA PRO A 7 6.51 11.10 -6.87
C PRO A 7 7.60 10.31 -7.61
N THR A 8 8.68 9.97 -6.92
CA THR A 8 9.81 9.23 -7.51
C THR A 8 9.95 7.88 -6.84
N SER A 9 10.29 6.85 -7.61
CA SER A 9 10.73 5.57 -7.03
C SER A 9 12.07 5.77 -6.29
N TYR A 10 12.20 5.14 -5.12
CA TYR A 10 13.42 5.18 -4.32
C TYR A 10 14.65 4.63 -5.08
N SER A 11 14.47 3.57 -5.87
CA SER A 11 15.55 2.91 -6.60
C SER A 11 15.84 3.54 -7.97
N ASN A 12 14.86 4.21 -8.57
CA ASN A 12 15.02 4.87 -9.87
C ASN A 12 14.18 6.16 -9.92
N PRO A 13 14.80 7.32 -9.68
CA PRO A 13 14.10 8.61 -9.69
C PRO A 13 13.44 8.98 -11.03
N LYS A 14 13.84 8.33 -12.13
CA LYS A 14 13.26 8.56 -13.47
C LYS A 14 12.17 7.55 -13.83
N ALA A 15 11.94 6.53 -13.00
CA ALA A 15 10.86 5.58 -13.25
C ALA A 15 9.51 6.26 -13.09
N THR A 16 8.56 5.88 -13.94
CA THR A 16 7.17 6.30 -13.79
C THR A 16 6.62 5.81 -12.44
N PRO A 17 5.82 6.61 -11.74
CA PRO A 17 5.15 6.16 -10.53
C PRO A 17 4.29 4.93 -10.84
N VAL A 18 4.43 3.89 -10.02
CA VAL A 18 3.58 2.71 -10.11
C VAL A 18 2.22 3.07 -9.53
N ILE A 19 1.16 2.88 -10.31
CA ILE A 19 -0.20 3.03 -9.81
C ILE A 19 -0.47 1.94 -8.77
N PRO A 20 -0.97 2.27 -7.58
CA PRO A 20 -1.28 1.26 -6.57
C PRO A 20 -2.33 0.26 -7.09
N THR A 21 -2.05 -1.03 -6.92
CA THR A 21 -2.99 -2.14 -7.13
C THR A 21 -3.17 -2.88 -5.81
N SER A 22 -4.22 -3.70 -5.71
CA SER A 22 -4.43 -4.54 -4.52
C SER A 22 -3.22 -5.41 -4.19
N GLU A 23 -2.54 -5.94 -5.19
CA GLU A 23 -1.41 -6.87 -5.03
C GLU A 23 -0.15 -6.12 -4.61
N ASN A 24 0.20 -5.04 -5.32
CA ASN A 24 1.44 -4.32 -5.05
C ASN A 24 1.42 -3.58 -3.70
N VAL A 25 0.24 -3.23 -3.21
CA VAL A 25 0.07 -2.67 -1.86
C VAL A 25 0.37 -3.73 -0.81
N ILE A 26 -0.14 -4.97 -0.97
CA ILE A 26 0.12 -6.06 -0.02
C ILE A 26 1.60 -6.47 -0.04
N GLU A 27 2.23 -6.53 -1.21
CA GLU A 27 3.68 -6.72 -1.33
C GLU A 27 4.45 -5.59 -0.61
N GLY A 28 3.97 -4.35 -0.75
CA GLY A 28 4.49 -3.19 -0.05
C GLY A 28 4.42 -3.33 1.48
N VAL A 29 3.30 -3.81 2.02
CA VAL A 29 3.14 -4.08 3.46
C VAL A 29 4.18 -5.07 3.94
N GLN A 30 4.34 -6.20 3.24
CA GLN A 30 5.31 -7.23 3.62
C GLN A 30 6.76 -6.74 3.52
N ARG A 31 7.09 -6.00 2.46
CA ARG A 31 8.44 -5.50 2.21
C ARG A 31 8.85 -4.41 3.20
N THR A 32 7.92 -3.53 3.57
CA THR A 32 8.22 -2.38 4.44
C THR A 32 7.95 -2.67 5.92
N ASN A 33 7.23 -3.74 6.24
CA ASN A 33 6.74 -4.03 7.59
C ASN A 33 5.99 -2.85 8.22
N CYS A 34 5.28 -2.06 7.40
CA CYS A 34 4.49 -0.94 7.89
C CYS A 34 3.43 -1.42 8.88
N LYS A 35 3.04 -0.54 9.81
CA LYS A 35 2.03 -0.84 10.85
C LYS A 35 0.68 -0.20 10.59
N VAL A 36 0.61 0.70 9.62
CA VAL A 36 -0.60 1.42 9.27
C VAL A 36 -0.76 1.36 7.76
N LEU A 37 -1.98 1.05 7.32
CA LEU A 37 -2.38 1.07 5.93
C LEU A 37 -3.66 1.88 5.78
N ILE A 38 -3.72 2.72 4.74
CA ILE A 38 -4.92 3.48 4.37
C ILE A 38 -5.36 2.97 2.99
N ALA A 39 -6.62 2.59 2.85
CA ALA A 39 -7.16 2.06 1.61
C ALA A 39 -8.62 2.46 1.40
N VAL A 40 -9.02 2.52 0.12
CA VAL A 40 -10.42 2.74 -0.27
C VAL A 40 -11.29 1.51 0.04
N PRO A 41 -12.61 1.69 0.28
CA PRO A 41 -13.49 0.59 0.69
C PRO A 41 -13.45 -0.64 -0.24
N SER A 42 -13.49 -0.42 -1.55
CA SER A 42 -13.52 -1.49 -2.55
C SER A 42 -12.28 -2.40 -2.50
N ILE A 43 -11.12 -1.84 -2.15
CA ILE A 43 -9.87 -2.61 -2.01
C ILE A 43 -9.90 -3.44 -0.72
N ILE A 44 -10.45 -2.88 0.36
CA ILE A 44 -10.59 -3.61 1.64
C ILE A 44 -11.54 -4.80 1.44
N GLU A 45 -12.66 -4.60 0.74
CA GLU A 45 -13.61 -5.66 0.40
C GLU A 45 -12.96 -6.75 -0.43
N LEU A 46 -12.18 -6.39 -1.44
CA LEU A 46 -11.42 -7.34 -2.26
C LEU A 46 -10.44 -8.16 -1.42
N TRP A 47 -9.70 -7.53 -0.50
CA TRP A 47 -8.77 -8.24 0.38
C TRP A 47 -9.47 -9.17 1.37
N ALA A 48 -10.67 -8.82 1.83
CA ALA A 48 -11.48 -9.65 2.71
C ALA A 48 -11.89 -10.99 2.07
N LEU A 49 -11.86 -11.10 0.73
CA LEU A 49 -12.13 -12.34 0.01
C LEU A 49 -10.95 -13.32 0.02
N SER A 50 -9.75 -12.89 0.46
CA SER A 50 -8.54 -13.70 0.42
C SER A 50 -8.00 -14.02 1.82
N PRO A 51 -8.11 -15.28 2.28
CA PRO A 51 -7.55 -15.69 3.57
C PRO A 51 -6.05 -15.40 3.70
N ARG A 52 -5.29 -15.55 2.60
CA ARG A 52 -3.86 -15.23 2.57
C ARG A 52 -3.60 -13.75 2.85
N VAL A 53 -4.40 -12.87 2.26
CA VAL A 53 -4.23 -11.42 2.47
C VAL A 53 -4.64 -11.03 3.88
N ILE A 54 -5.69 -11.66 4.42
CA ILE A 54 -6.10 -11.45 5.82
C ILE A 54 -4.96 -11.76 6.79
N GLU A 55 -4.22 -12.86 6.61
CA GLU A 55 -3.07 -13.17 7.47
C GLU A 55 -1.97 -12.08 7.41
N ILE A 56 -1.78 -11.46 6.25
CA ILE A 56 -0.83 -10.35 6.10
C ILE A 56 -1.36 -9.09 6.81
N LEU A 57 -2.65 -8.78 6.64
CA LEU A 57 -3.26 -7.60 7.24
C LEU A 57 -3.29 -7.65 8.78
N LYS A 58 -3.30 -8.85 9.39
CA LYS A 58 -3.16 -9.01 10.86
C LYS A 58 -1.85 -8.46 11.42
N SER A 59 -0.82 -8.26 10.59
CA SER A 59 0.44 -7.66 11.02
C SER A 59 0.37 -6.14 11.22
N LEU A 60 -0.70 -5.50 10.74
CA LEU A 60 -0.98 -4.09 10.89
C LEU A 60 -1.58 -3.80 12.27
N LEU A 61 -1.24 -2.64 12.83
CA LEU A 61 -1.94 -2.10 13.99
C LEU A 61 -3.25 -1.43 13.57
N TYR A 62 -3.25 -0.77 12.40
CA TYR A 62 -4.42 -0.07 11.89
C TYR A 62 -4.57 -0.24 10.38
N LEU A 63 -5.79 -0.58 9.96
CA LEU A 63 -6.26 -0.46 8.58
C LEU A 63 -7.37 0.59 8.55
N VAL A 64 -7.09 1.74 7.95
CA VAL A 64 -7.99 2.90 7.93
C VAL A 64 -8.64 3.01 6.57
N ARG A 65 -9.96 3.22 6.57
CA ARG A 65 -10.73 3.56 5.37
C ARG A 65 -10.57 5.04 5.07
N SER A 66 -10.14 5.40 3.86
CA SER A 66 -10.12 6.78 3.36
C SER A 66 -11.47 7.25 2.85
#